data_AF-I4FZG7-F1
#
_entry.id   AF-I4FZG7-F1
#
_cell.length_a   1.000
_cell.length_b   1.000
_cell.length_c   1.000
_cell.angle_alpha   90.00
_cell.angle_beta   90.00
_cell.angle_gamma   90.00
#
_symmetry.space_group_name_H-M   'P 1'
#
loop_
_entity.id
_entity.type
_entity.pdbx_description
1 polymer ?
#
loop_
_entity_poly.entity_id
_entity_poly.type
_entity_poly.pdbx_seq_one_letter_code
_entity_poly.pdbx_strand_id
1 'polypeptide(L)' 'MPNLKKMQELKEEFRKIYETSKNPTEGLLSISEWLAKSSSVFTKSCQTIRNWFGEIIS' A
#
# COMPACT_ATOMS: atom_id res chain seq x y z
N MET A 1 -13.99 -6.21 17.22
CA MET A 1 -14.26 -6.68 15.84
C MET A 1 -12.93 -7.01 15.16
N PRO A 2 -12.68 -8.27 14.78
CA PRO A 2 -11.39 -8.71 14.20
C PRO A 2 -10.92 -7.88 13.00
N ASN A 3 -11.87 -7.41 12.17
CA ASN A 3 -11.58 -6.62 10.98
C ASN A 3 -10.98 -5.23 11.26
N LEU A 4 -11.36 -4.57 12.36
CA LEU A 4 -10.88 -3.22 12.65
C LEU A 4 -9.40 -3.22 13.04
N LYS A 5 -8.98 -4.20 13.84
CA LYS A 5 -7.56 -4.37 14.21
C LYS A 5 -6.71 -4.60 12.96
N LYS A 6 -7.17 -5.49 12.07
CA LYS A 6 -6.47 -5.78 10.80
C LYS A 6 -6.37 -4.55 9.90
N MET A 7 -7.45 -3.77 9.79
CA MET A 7 -7.44 -2.50 9.04
C MET A 7 -6.42 -1.51 9.58
N GLN A 8 -6.33 -1.36 10.91
CA GLN A 8 -5.37 -0.47 11.55
C GLN A 8 -3.93 -0.94 11.30
N GLU A 9 -3.64 -2.23 11.47
CA GLU A 9 -2.31 -2.80 11.19
C GLU A 9 -1.86 -2.53 9.74
N LEU A 10 -2.76 -2.70 8.77
CA LEU A 10 -2.46 -2.44 7.37
C LEU A 10 -2.22 -0.95 7.10
N LYS A 11 -2.98 -0.04 7.73
CA LYS A 11 -2.71 1.41 7.62
C LYS A 11 -1.36 1.79 8.20
N GLU A 12 -0.99 1.17 9.32
CA GLU A 12 0.31 1.40 9.97
C GLU A 12 1.48 0.88 9.15
N GLU A 13 1.31 -0.26 8.49
CA GLU A 13 2.29 -0.78 7.54
C GLU A 13 2.49 0.17 6.35
N PHE A 14 1.41 0.70 5.79
CA PHE A 14 1.50 1.71 4.72
C PHE A 14 2.22 2.98 5.18
N ARG A 15 1.89 3.48 6.37
CA ARG A 15 2.54 4.66 6.96
C ARG A 15 4.05 4.45 7.12
N LYS A 16 4.46 3.30 7.63
CA LYS A 16 5.89 2.96 7.75
C LYS A 16 6.58 2.99 6.40
N ILE A 17 6.00 2.37 5.37
CA ILE A 17 6.58 2.39 4.01
C ILE A 17 6.82 3.83 3.55
N TYR A 18 5.84 4.72 3.74
CA TYR A 18 5.96 6.14 3.38
C TYR A 18 7.04 6.87 4.19
N GLU A 19 7.10 6.67 5.51
CA GLU A 19 8.01 7.38 6.40
C GLU A 19 9.47 6.89 6.32
N THR A 20 9.69 5.61 5.97
CA THR A 20 11.03 4.99 6.02
C THR A 20 11.67 4.76 4.66
N SER A 21 10.89 4.73 3.57
CA SER A 21 11.47 4.49 2.24
C SER A 21 12.29 5.69 1.78
N LYS A 22 13.61 5.53 1.73
CA LYS A 22 14.55 6.54 1.20
C LYS A 22 14.92 6.28 -0.26
N ASN A 23 14.73 5.06 -0.73
CA ASN A 23 14.98 4.66 -2.10
C ASN A 23 13.64 4.48 -2.85
N PRO A 24 13.46 5.16 -4.00
CA PRO A 24 12.21 5.07 -4.77
C PRO A 24 11.85 3.65 -5.23
N THR A 25 12.83 2.85 -5.65
CA THR A 25 12.63 1.47 -6.11
C THR A 25 12.23 0.54 -4.97
N GLU A 26 12.88 0.67 -3.81
CA GLU A 26 12.53 -0.07 -2.59
C GLU A 26 11.13 0.30 -2.09
N GLY A 27 10.79 1.60 -2.14
CA GLY A 27 9.46 2.08 -1.80
C GLY A 27 8.39 1.52 -2.73
N LEU A 28 8.65 1.51 -4.05
CA LEU A 28 7.73 0.94 -5.04
C LEU A 28 7.49 -0.56 -4.83
N LEU A 29 8.55 -1.31 -4.51
CA LEU A 29 8.45 -2.74 -4.19
C LEU A 29 7.61 -2.95 -2.91
N SER A 30 7.91 -2.17 -1.86
CA SER A 30 7.20 -2.25 -0.58
C SER A 30 5.71 -1.90 -0.71
N ILE A 31 5.37 -0.87 -1.49
CA ILE A 31 3.96 -0.53 -1.77
C ILE A 31 3.30 -1.67 -2.57
N SER A 32 4.00 -2.29 -3.52
CA SER A 32 3.47 -3.40 -4.31
C SER A 32 3.12 -4.62 -3.44
N GLU A 33 3.99 -4.98 -2.49
CA GLU A 33 3.73 -6.02 -1.49
C GLU A 33 2.54 -5.67 -0.59
N TRP A 34 2.48 -4.42 -0.12
CA TRP A 34 1.37 -3.93 0.68
C TRP A 34 0.04 -3.96 -0.07
N LEU A 35 0.02 -3.61 -1.36
CA LEU A 35 -1.17 -3.66 -2.22
C LEU A 35 -1.70 -5.09 -2.38
N ALA A 36 -0.82 -6.08 -2.51
CA ALA A 36 -1.22 -7.49 -2.59
C ALA A 36 -1.94 -7.90 -1.30
N LYS A 37 -1.35 -7.60 -0.14
CA LYS A 37 -1.87 -7.92 1.20
C LYS A 37 -3.17 -7.18 1.54
N SER A 38 -3.28 -5.93 1.11
CA SER A 38 -4.36 -5.02 1.49
C SER A 38 -5.57 -5.07 0.57
N SER A 39 -5.46 -5.71 -0.59
CA SER A 39 -6.49 -5.72 -1.64
C SER A 39 -7.86 -6.22 -1.19
N SER A 40 -7.91 -7.18 -0.25
CA SER A 40 -9.16 -7.74 0.30
C SER A 40 -9.86 -6.83 1.31
N VAL A 41 -9.13 -5.86 1.89
CA VAL A 41 -9.62 -4.95 2.93
C VAL A 41 -9.86 -3.55 2.36
N PHE A 42 -8.98 -3.08 1.47
CA PHE A 42 -8.98 -1.73 0.91
C PHE A 42 -9.06 -1.75 -0.62
N THR A 43 -10.01 -2.51 -1.17
CA THR A 43 -10.09 -2.79 -2.63
C THR A 43 -10.06 -1.52 -3.49
N LYS A 44 -10.90 -0.52 -3.16
CA LYS A 44 -10.97 0.74 -3.93
C LYS A 44 -9.67 1.54 -3.84
N SER A 45 -9.11 1.70 -2.65
CA SER A 45 -7.83 2.41 -2.45
C SER A 45 -6.69 1.73 -3.19
N CYS A 46 -6.62 0.39 -3.13
CA CYS A 46 -5.60 -0.37 -3.85
C CYS A 46 -5.72 -0.19 -5.37
N GLN A 47 -6.94 -0.12 -5.90
CA GLN A 47 -7.15 0.15 -7.32
C GLN A 47 -6.67 1.55 -7.72
N THR A 48 -6.99 2.58 -6.92
CA THR A 48 -6.53 3.95 -7.19
C THR A 48 -5.00 4.05 -7.21
N ILE A 49 -4.31 3.44 -6.23
CA ILE A 49 -2.84 3.47 -6.17
C ILE A 49 -2.22 2.76 -7.39
N ARG A 50 -2.78 1.62 -7.83
CA ARG A 50 -2.30 0.93 -9.03
C ARG A 50 -2.45 1.79 -10.28
N ASN A 51 -3.57 2.52 -10.42
CA ASN A 51 -3.78 3.42 -11.55
C ASN A 51 -2.71 4.53 -11.57
N TRP A 52 -2.41 5.13 -10.41
CA TRP A 52 -1.34 6.13 -10.29
C TRP A 52 0.03 5.58 -10.65
N PHE A 53 0.36 4.34 -10.28
CA PHE A 53 1.62 3.73 -10.75
C PHE A 53 1.66 3.52 -12.27
N GLY A 54 0.52 3.17 -12.88
CA GLY A 54 0.41 3.14 -14.34
C GLY A 54 0.70 4.49 -14.98
N GLU A 55 0.22 5.58 -14.38
CA GLU A 55 0.48 6.95 -14.85
C GLU A 55 1.94 7.40 -14.67
N ILE A 56 2.64 6.95 -13.63
CA ILE A 56 4.04 7.33 -13.36
C ILE A 56 5.02 6.60 -14.30
N ILE A 57 4.71 5.36 -14.68
CA ILE A 57 5.59 4.51 -15.50
C ILE A 57 5.33 4.71 -17.00
N SER A 58 4.16 5.22 -17.38
CA SER A 58 3.78 5.53 -18.76
C SER A 58 4.52 6.76 -19.31
#